data_AF-A0A0R2X614-F1
#
_entry.id   AF-A0A0R2X614-F1
#
_cell.length_a   1.000
_cell.length_b   1.000
_cell.length_c   1.000
_cell.angle_alpha   90.00
_cell.angle_beta   90.00
_cell.angle_gamma   90.00
#
_symmetry.space_group_name_H-M   'P 1'
#
loop_
_entity.id
_entity.type
_entity.pdbx_description
1 polymer ?
#
loop_
_entity_poly.entity_id
_entity_poly.type
_entity_poly.pdbx_seq_one_letter_code
_entity_poly.pdbx_strand_id
1 'polypeptide(L)'
;MFKKINDTLNKSVNEETTLINSLPLGKYFLIYIPILFVIFSVLMFIASLFFEFPFDIMHAIFQAVGLAVFLRIFHKLRLKIQQNWNNKHN
;
A
#
# COMPACT_ATOMS: atom_id res chain seq x y z
N MET A 1 29.52 1.30 -4.54
CA MET A 1 28.62 1.69 -3.43
C MET A 1 27.15 1.69 -3.87
N PHE A 2 26.78 2.46 -4.89
CA PHE A 2 25.40 2.53 -5.42
C PHE A 2 24.77 1.19 -5.81
N LYS A 3 25.52 0.30 -6.48
CA LYS A 3 25.01 -1.04 -6.84
C LYS A 3 24.60 -1.87 -5.63
N LYS A 4 25.42 -1.87 -4.57
CA LYS A 4 25.14 -2.59 -3.32
C LYS A 4 23.91 -2.02 -2.58
N ILE A 5 23.74 -0.70 -2.61
CA ILE A 5 22.56 -0.02 -2.04
C ILE A 5 21.31 -0.42 -2.82
N ASN A 6 21.37 -0.36 -4.16
CA ASN A 6 20.27 -0.73 -5.04
C ASN A 6 19.87 -2.21 -4.86
N ASP A 7 20.83 -3.12 -4.76
CA ASP A 7 20.57 -4.55 -4.56
C ASP A 7 19.94 -4.81 -3.18
N THR A 8 20.36 -4.06 -2.16
CA THR A 8 19.79 -4.16 -0.79
C THR A 8 18.35 -3.65 -0.77
N LEU A 9 18.08 -2.51 -1.41
CA LEU A 9 16.73 -1.95 -1.53
C LEU A 9 15.80 -2.90 -2.30
N ASN A 10 16.26 -3.43 -3.43
CA ASN A 10 15.46 -4.35 -4.21
C ASN A 10 15.15 -5.62 -3.42
N LYS A 11 16.10 -6.14 -2.65
CA LYS A 11 15.87 -7.31 -1.79
C LYS A 11 14.84 -7.04 -0.70
N SER A 12 15.00 -5.97 0.09
CA SER A 12 14.08 -5.65 1.19
C SER A 12 12.66 -5.44 0.69
N VAL A 13 12.53 -4.72 -0.41
CA VAL A 13 11.23 -4.40 -0.98
C VAL A 13 10.57 -5.64 -1.61
N ASN A 14 11.35 -6.59 -2.13
CA ASN A 14 10.83 -7.85 -2.64
C ASN A 14 10.35 -8.75 -1.49
N GLU A 15 11.10 -8.81 -0.39
CA GLU A 15 10.71 -9.54 0.84
C GLU A 15 9.37 -9.01 1.39
N GLU A 16 9.21 -7.68 1.48
CA GLU A 16 7.94 -7.06 1.86
C GLU A 16 6.80 -7.42 0.91
N THR A 17 7.07 -7.39 -0.41
CA THR A 17 6.06 -7.74 -1.42
C THR A 17 5.64 -9.22 -1.30
N THR A 18 6.57 -10.12 -0.97
CA THR A 18 6.27 -11.54 -0.72
C THR A 18 5.45 -11.73 0.55
N LEU A 19 5.79 -11.03 1.65
CA LEU A 19 5.04 -11.06 2.91
C LEU A 19 3.61 -10.54 2.73
N ILE A 20 3.44 -9.44 2.00
CA ILE A 20 2.12 -8.88 1.71
C ILE A 20 1.28 -9.83 0.86
N ASN A 21 1.89 -10.50 -0.13
CA ASN A 21 1.19 -11.46 -0.98
C ASN A 21 0.91 -12.80 -0.29
N SER A 22 1.72 -13.20 0.71
CA SER A 22 1.48 -14.43 1.49
C SER A 22 0.32 -14.29 2.48
N LEU A 23 -0.01 -13.05 2.88
CA LEU A 23 -1.18 -12.78 3.72
C LEU A 23 -2.50 -13.12 2.98
N PRO A 24 -3.39 -13.90 3.61
CA PRO A 24 -4.72 -14.15 3.07
C PRO A 24 -5.51 -12.85 2.99
N LEU A 25 -6.37 -12.73 1.97
CA LEU A 25 -7.10 -11.50 1.63
C LEU A 25 -7.83 -10.91 2.84
N GLY A 26 -8.52 -11.74 3.62
CA GLY A 26 -9.24 -11.30 4.82
C GLY A 26 -8.32 -10.62 5.84
N LYS A 27 -7.17 -11.23 6.18
CA LYS A 27 -6.21 -10.64 7.13
C LYS A 27 -5.57 -9.37 6.59
N TYR A 28 -5.28 -9.33 5.29
CA TYR A 28 -4.75 -8.13 4.64
C TYR A 28 -5.71 -6.95 4.81
N PHE A 29 -6.99 -7.11 4.44
CA PHE A 29 -7.98 -6.04 4.58
C PHE A 29 -8.26 -5.70 6.05
N LEU A 30 -8.31 -6.70 6.93
CA LEU A 30 -8.53 -6.49 8.37
C LEU A 30 -7.45 -5.61 9.01
N ILE A 31 -6.20 -5.73 8.56
CA ILE A 31 -5.07 -4.93 9.10
C ILE A 31 -4.97 -3.58 8.38
N TYR A 32 -5.06 -3.56 7.05
CA TYR A 32 -4.83 -2.34 6.27
C TYR A 32 -5.96 -1.33 6.41
N ILE A 33 -7.23 -1.76 6.45
CA ILE A 33 -8.37 -0.83 6.48
C ILE A 33 -8.34 0.05 7.74
N PRO A 34 -8.16 -0.48 8.98
CA PRO A 34 -8.07 0.36 10.17
C PRO A 34 -6.90 1.34 10.14
N ILE A 35 -5.73 0.90 9.68
CA ILE A 35 -4.54 1.75 9.57
C ILE A 35 -4.80 2.90 8.58
N LEU A 36 -5.32 2.57 7.40
CA LEU A 36 -5.65 3.57 6.39
C LEU A 36 -6.75 4.51 6.84
N PHE A 37 -7.77 4.01 7.54
CA PHE A 37 -8.83 4.82 8.13
C PHE A 37 -8.25 5.87 9.08
N VAL A 38 -7.36 5.47 10.00
CA VAL A 38 -6.72 6.42 10.93
C VAL A 38 -5.91 7.47 10.17
N ILE A 39 -5.12 7.07 9.16
CA ILE A 39 -4.35 8.02 8.34
C ILE A 39 -5.29 9.02 7.66
N PHE A 40 -6.36 8.56 7.01
CA PHE A 40 -7.31 9.44 6.32
C PHE A 40 -8.08 10.33 7.30
N SER A 41 -8.50 9.81 8.46
CA SER A 41 -9.15 10.62 9.49
C SER A 41 -8.23 11.71 10.02
N VAL A 42 -6.95 11.40 10.26
CA VAL A 42 -5.97 12.41 10.69
C VAL A 42 -5.74 13.44 9.60
N LEU A 43 -5.59 13.03 8.34
CA LEU A 43 -5.42 13.94 7.22
C LEU A 43 -6.64 14.85 7.02
N MET A 44 -7.85 14.31 7.11
CA MET A 44 -9.10 15.08 7.02
C MET A 44 -9.24 16.06 8.19
N PHE A 45 -8.87 15.62 9.40
CA PHE A 45 -8.86 16.51 10.57
C PHE A 45 -7.88 17.67 10.37
N ILE A 46 -6.64 17.38 9.95
CA ILE A 46 -5.66 18.43 9.64
C ILE A 46 -6.19 19.35 8.54
N ALA A 47 -6.75 18.80 7.45
CA ALA A 47 -7.31 19.59 6.36
C ALA A 47 -8.44 20.51 6.84
N SER A 48 -9.30 20.05 7.74
CA SER A 48 -10.39 20.84 8.31
C SER A 48 -9.92 22.03 9.15
N LEU A 49 -8.66 22.04 9.62
CA LEU A 49 -8.08 23.18 10.33
C LEU A 49 -7.59 24.29 9.40
N PHE A 50 -7.25 23.96 8.15
CA PHE A 50 -6.66 24.90 7.19
C PHE A 50 -7.60 25.26 6.02
N PHE A 51 -8.63 24.45 5.79
CA PHE A 51 -9.58 24.60 4.69
C PHE A 51 -11.00 24.35 5.17
N GLU A 52 -12.00 24.90 4.46
CA GLU A 52 -13.42 24.56 4.64
C GLU A 52 -13.70 23.14 4.11
N PHE A 53 -13.11 22.14 4.77
CA PHE A 53 -13.24 20.75 4.40
C PHE A 53 -14.12 20.03 5.43
N PRO A 54 -15.32 19.54 5.05
CA PRO A 54 -16.20 18.86 5.98
C PRO A 54 -15.60 17.52 6.41
N PHE A 55 -15.52 17.29 7.72
CA PHE A 55 -15.12 16.01 8.26
C PHE A 55 -16.25 14.98 8.07
N ASP A 56 -16.13 14.14 7.05
CA ASP A 56 -17.04 13.05 6.75
C ASP A 56 -16.36 11.68 6.96
N ILE A 57 -16.84 10.96 7.98
CA ILE A 57 -16.34 9.63 8.36
C ILE A 57 -16.59 8.60 7.24
N MET A 58 -17.72 8.69 6.53
CA MET A 58 -18.04 7.75 5.45
C MET A 58 -17.08 7.92 4.27
N HIS A 59 -16.70 9.17 3.97
CA HIS A 59 -15.63 9.45 3.01
C HIS A 59 -14.31 8.82 3.43
N ALA A 60 -13.90 8.96 4.70
CA ALA A 60 -12.66 8.36 5.21
C ALA A 60 -12.66 6.82 5.10
N ILE A 61 -13.80 6.17 5.42
CA ILE A 61 -13.95 4.71 5.28
C ILE A 61 -13.85 4.31 3.80
N PHE A 62 -14.55 5.01 2.92
CA PHE A 62 -14.53 4.71 1.48
C PHE A 62 -13.12 4.85 0.90
N GLN A 63 -12.40 5.91 1.27
CA GLN A 63 -11.01 6.13 0.88
C GLN A 63 -10.09 5.02 1.42
N ALA A 64 -10.26 4.61 2.68
CA ALA A 64 -9.47 3.54 3.28
C ALA A 64 -9.68 2.19 2.57
N VAL A 65 -10.93 1.83 2.28
CA VAL A 65 -11.27 0.60 1.55
C VAL A 65 -10.76 0.66 0.11
N GLY A 66 -11.04 1.77 -0.59
CA GLY A 66 -10.60 1.97 -1.97
C GLY A 66 -9.08 1.88 -2.11
N LEU A 67 -8.34 2.54 -1.23
CA LEU A 67 -6.88 2.49 -1.23
C LEU A 67 -6.34 1.10 -0.83
N ALA A 68 -6.97 0.40 0.12
CA ALA A 68 -6.58 -0.96 0.47
C ALA A 68 -6.69 -1.92 -0.73
N VAL A 69 -7.79 -1.82 -1.48
CA VAL A 69 -8.02 -2.61 -2.71
C VAL A 69 -7.00 -2.22 -3.79
N PHE A 70 -6.80 -0.92 -4.01
CA PHE A 70 -5.82 -0.42 -4.97
C PHE A 70 -4.42 -0.96 -4.66
N LEU A 71 -3.97 -0.84 -3.41
CA LEU A 71 -2.68 -1.36 -2.96
C LEU A 71 -2.59 -2.88 -3.18
N ARG A 72 -3.66 -3.64 -2.92
CA ARG A 72 -3.64 -5.10 -3.16
C ARG A 72 -3.41 -5.43 -4.62
N ILE A 73 -4.06 -4.71 -5.53
CA ILE A 73 -3.88 -4.88 -6.98
C ILE A 73 -2.46 -4.48 -7.37
N PHE A 74 -1.98 -3.35 -6.88
CA PHE A 74 -0.64 -2.84 -7.14
C PHE A 74 0.46 -3.85 -6.74
N HIS A 75 0.38 -4.43 -5.54
CA HIS A 75 1.34 -5.44 -5.07
C HIS A 75 1.35 -6.69 -5.95
N LYS A 76 0.18 -7.12 -6.46
CA LYS A 76 0.10 -8.24 -7.40
C LYS A 76 0.68 -7.91 -8.78
N LEU A 77 0.36 -6.73 -9.31
CA LEU A 77 0.89 -6.27 -10.59
C LEU A 77 2.41 -6.17 -10.55
N ARG A 78 2.95 -5.60 -9.48
CA ARG A 78 4.39 -5.47 -9.28
C ARG A 78 5.08 -6.83 -9.26
N LEU A 79 4.53 -7.80 -8.53
CA LEU A 79 5.08 -9.15 -8.48
C LEU A 79 5.11 -9.81 -9.87
N LYS A 80 4.05 -9.64 -10.68
CA LYS A 80 4.03 -10.11 -12.07
C LYS A 80 5.06 -9.42 -12.96
N ILE A 81 5.20 -8.10 -12.85
CA ILE A 81 6.19 -7.33 -13.62
C ILE A 81 7.61 -7.81 -13.27
N GLN A 82 7.88 -8.02 -11.99
CA GLN A 82 9.17 -8.49 -11.52
C GLN A 82 9.49 -9.92 -11.98
N GLN A 83 8.52 -10.83 -11.93
CA GLN A 83 8.65 -12.18 -12.48
C GLN A 83 8.95 -12.16 -13.99
N ASN A 84 8.21 -11.34 -14.75
CA ASN A 84 8.44 -11.20 -16.19
C ASN A 84 9.81 -10.59 -16.52
N TRP A 85 10.26 -9.61 -15.75
CA TRP A 85 11.58 -9.00 -15.94
C TRP A 85 12.71 -9.99 -15.66
N ASN A 86 12.61 -10.77 -14.57
CA ASN A 86 13.57 -11.83 -14.26
C ASN A 86 13.57 -12.93 -15.35
N ASN A 87 12.41 -13.34 -15.87
CA ASN A 87 12.31 -14.34 -16.93
C ASN A 87 12.86 -13.87 -18.29
N LYS A 88 12.95 -12.55 -18.52
CA LYS A 88 13.45 -11.96 -19.78
C LYS A 88 14.97 -11.71 -19.75
N HIS A 89 15.57 -11.73 -18.56
CA HIS A 89 16.99 -11.46 -18.33
C HIS A 89 17.75 -12.66 -17.70
N ASN A 90 17.09 -13.81 -17.57
CA ASN A 90 17.70 -15.13 -17.40
C ASN A 90 17.70 -15.86 -18.75
#